data_AF-A0A0S7XYW2-F1
#
_entry.id   AF-A0A0S7XYW2-F1
#
_cell.length_a   1.000
_cell.length_b   1.000
_cell.length_c   1.000
_cell.angle_alpha   90.00
_cell.angle_beta   90.00
_cell.angle_gamma   90.00
#
_symmetry.space_group_name_H-M   'P 1'
#
loop_
_entity.id
_entity.type
_entity.pdbx_description
1 polymer ?
#
loop_
_entity_poly.entity_id
_entity_poly.type
_entity_poly.pdbx_seq_one_letter_code
_entity_poly.pdbx_strand_id
1 'polypeptide(L)'
;MPEFACPKIHSKNVTLNPLKVKGKMLIGFIVFLGLISLLVNNCGSRRYPLETKLSVPTHHIEVGMIFLEKGKLDDAKREFQLALEMVPTAVKAYVGLALISAQKGNEKEAWEHLKKAEALAKNDEDKLGMLVGKIRLADLLYSPELLSLAKGAFNEVMVLRPGYAPACFYMAQVYEHAFMFKDAKSLLNSVLNSENPLALQAYNKLDRLEKIQIAQPISLLAKEIGLKDRVTKAEMAALLTHELKLPQILEIGQVSNMVLKDIGNQRFGEEIELIVPLGIKELSATVDGYFDPEIVVTKASFCQIAESILFKLTGAQIGFKNLRSPYKDLKAKQPYYNACMICLIKGIVVPKNRAKFGPLVPVSGADVLLGLRRLREEARLF
;
A
#
# COMPACT_ATOMS: atom_id res chain seq x y z
N MET A 1 13.67 23.42 -16.45
CA MET A 1 12.45 23.83 -15.70
C MET A 1 12.33 25.34 -15.85
N PRO A 2 11.30 25.86 -16.52
CA PRO A 2 10.98 27.29 -16.52
C PRO A 2 10.24 27.66 -15.22
N GLU A 3 10.65 28.78 -14.61
CA GLU A 3 10.01 29.40 -13.45
C GLU A 3 8.73 30.13 -13.88
N PHE A 4 7.61 29.82 -13.22
CA PHE A 4 6.38 30.61 -13.31
C PHE A 4 6.36 31.63 -12.17
N ALA A 5 6.43 32.92 -12.54
CA ALA A 5 6.30 34.05 -11.63
C ALA A 5 4.84 34.33 -11.26
N CYS A 6 4.60 34.67 -9.99
CA CYS A 6 3.29 35.04 -9.44
C CYS A 6 3.08 36.57 -9.51
N PRO A 7 1.92 37.11 -9.93
CA PRO A 7 1.72 38.55 -10.03
C PRO A 7 1.32 39.19 -8.69
N LYS A 8 1.93 40.34 -8.38
CA LYS A 8 1.68 41.18 -7.19
C LYS A 8 0.36 41.96 -7.31
N ILE A 9 -0.43 41.96 -6.24
CA ILE A 9 -1.65 42.78 -6.09
C ILE A 9 -1.27 44.11 -5.42
N HIS A 10 -1.61 45.23 -6.05
CA HIS A 10 -1.46 46.58 -5.49
C HIS A 10 -2.64 46.94 -4.57
N SER A 11 -2.36 47.29 -3.31
CA SER A 11 -3.33 47.88 -2.37
C SER A 11 -3.41 49.41 -2.57
N LYS A 12 -4.59 49.94 -2.90
CA LYS A 12 -4.87 51.39 -2.81
C LYS A 12 -5.36 51.73 -1.41
N ASN A 13 -4.66 52.64 -0.73
CA ASN A 13 -5.06 53.23 0.54
C ASN A 13 -6.20 54.24 0.31
N VAL A 14 -7.30 54.09 1.05
CA VAL A 14 -8.37 55.09 1.15
C VAL A 14 -8.30 55.72 2.54
N THR A 15 -8.06 57.03 2.60
CA THR A 15 -8.08 57.83 3.82
C THR A 15 -9.52 58.20 4.18
N LEU A 16 -9.94 57.93 5.42
CA LEU A 16 -11.23 58.37 5.96
C LEU A 16 -11.02 59.56 6.92
N ASN A 17 -11.73 60.65 6.68
CA ASN A 17 -11.81 61.81 7.58
C ASN A 17 -12.75 61.52 8.77
N PRO A 18 -12.42 61.96 10.00
CA PRO A 18 -13.28 61.70 11.16
C PRO A 18 -14.41 62.73 11.27
N LEU A 19 -15.65 62.26 11.29
CA LEU A 19 -16.84 63.04 11.63
C LEU A 19 -16.96 63.18 13.16
N LYS A 20 -16.98 64.43 13.65
CA LYS A 20 -17.30 64.78 15.04
C LYS A 20 -18.80 64.56 15.31
N VAL A 21 -19.14 63.62 16.20
CA VAL A 21 -20.53 63.42 16.68
C VAL A 21 -20.58 63.63 18.20
N LYS A 22 -21.50 64.51 18.65
CA LYS A 22 -21.64 64.92 20.07
C LYS A 22 -22.14 63.74 20.93
N GLY A 23 -21.47 63.53 22.07
CA GLY A 23 -21.53 62.32 22.91
C GLY A 23 -22.87 61.91 23.56
N LYS A 24 -23.99 62.59 23.33
CA LYS A 24 -25.30 62.15 23.83
C LYS A 24 -26.10 61.28 22.85
N MET A 25 -25.71 61.26 21.57
CA MET A 25 -26.32 60.40 20.55
C MET A 25 -25.61 59.04 20.40
N LEU A 26 -24.46 58.86 21.07
CA LEU A 26 -23.63 57.65 20.98
C LEU A 26 -24.19 56.50 21.82
N ILE A 27 -24.79 56.81 22.98
CA ILE A 27 -25.29 55.79 23.92
C ILE A 27 -26.55 55.11 23.35
N GLY A 28 -27.44 55.86 22.70
CA GLY A 28 -28.62 55.29 22.02
C GLY A 28 -28.25 54.39 20.83
N PHE A 29 -27.18 54.73 20.11
CA PHE A 29 -26.70 53.92 18.98
C PHE A 29 -26.03 52.61 19.43
N ILE A 30 -25.32 52.64 20.56
CA ILE A 30 -24.68 51.44 21.15
C ILE A 30 -25.74 50.47 21.69
N VAL A 31 -26.80 50.96 22.32
CA VAL A 31 -27.91 50.12 22.81
C VAL A 31 -28.71 49.52 21.64
N PHE A 32 -28.89 50.25 20.55
CA PHE A 32 -29.55 49.76 19.34
C PHE A 32 -28.70 48.72 18.57
N LEU A 33 -27.38 48.91 18.49
CA LEU A 33 -26.45 47.91 17.94
C LEU A 33 -26.35 46.64 18.81
N GLY A 34 -26.47 46.77 20.13
CA GLY A 34 -26.49 45.64 21.06
C GLY A 34 -27.71 44.73 20.90
N LEU A 35 -28.89 45.32 20.61
CA LEU A 35 -30.11 44.54 20.35
C LEU A 35 -30.11 43.87 18.97
N ILE A 36 -29.46 44.46 17.96
CA ILE A 36 -29.29 43.82 16.64
C ILE A 36 -28.32 42.63 16.73
N SER A 37 -27.26 42.72 17.55
CA SER A 37 -26.34 41.59 17.80
C SER A 37 -27.03 40.36 18.42
N LEU A 38 -28.11 40.54 19.17
CA LEU A 38 -28.88 39.45 19.78
C LEU A 38 -29.86 38.77 18.80
N LEU A 39 -30.20 39.42 17.68
CA LEU A 39 -31.05 38.86 16.62
C LEU A 39 -30.26 38.21 15.48
N VAL A 40 -28.94 38.45 15.38
CA VAL A 40 -28.07 37.85 14.34
C VAL A 40 -27.41 36.54 14.81
N ASN A 41 -27.47 36.22 16.11
CA ASN A 41 -26.92 34.96 16.66
C ASN A 41 -27.87 33.76 16.60
N ASN A 42 -29.00 33.86 15.89
CA ASN A 42 -29.85 32.70 15.56
C ASN A 42 -29.93 32.41 14.05
N CYS A 43 -29.00 32.96 13.26
CA CYS A 43 -28.73 32.43 11.93
C CYS A 43 -27.79 31.24 12.08
N GLY A 44 -28.39 30.04 12.23
CA GLY A 44 -27.69 28.78 12.02
C GLY A 44 -26.83 28.90 10.76
N SER A 45 -25.58 28.47 10.86
CA SER A 45 -24.60 28.48 9.77
C SER A 45 -25.30 28.17 8.44
N ARG A 46 -25.44 29.17 7.56
CA ARG A 46 -25.77 28.91 6.16
C ARG A 46 -24.63 28.07 5.63
N ARG A 47 -24.81 26.75 5.67
CA ARG A 47 -24.03 25.83 4.85
C ARG A 47 -24.32 26.29 3.44
N TYR A 48 -23.34 26.92 2.80
CA TYR A 48 -23.37 27.07 1.36
C TYR A 48 -23.60 25.66 0.82
N PRO A 49 -24.70 25.38 0.11
CA PRO A 49 -24.76 24.15 -0.64
C PRO A 49 -23.59 24.26 -1.63
N LEU A 50 -22.56 23.43 -1.41
CA LEU A 50 -21.73 23.03 -2.52
C LEU A 50 -22.70 22.40 -3.51
N GLU A 51 -23.11 23.16 -4.53
CA GLU A 51 -23.83 22.67 -5.68
C GLU A 51 -22.87 21.77 -6.49
N THR A 52 -22.46 20.65 -5.92
CA THR A 52 -22.31 19.45 -6.72
C THR A 52 -23.73 18.90 -6.85
N LYS A 53 -24.19 18.61 -8.07
CA LYS A 53 -25.45 17.90 -8.35
C LYS A 53 -25.35 16.44 -7.86
N LEU A 54 -25.02 16.23 -6.59
CA LEU A 54 -25.00 14.94 -5.95
C LEU A 54 -26.33 14.80 -5.22
N SER A 55 -27.15 13.85 -5.64
CA SER A 55 -28.37 13.54 -4.88
C SER A 55 -27.98 13.01 -3.49
N VAL A 56 -28.84 13.21 -2.50
CA VAL A 56 -28.59 12.75 -1.13
C VAL A 56 -28.24 11.23 -1.09
N PRO A 57 -28.91 10.33 -1.84
CA PRO A 57 -28.53 8.92 -1.89
C PRO A 57 -27.13 8.67 -2.48
N THR A 58 -26.75 9.40 -3.53
CA THR A 58 -25.41 9.27 -4.14
C THR A 58 -24.31 9.74 -3.20
N HIS A 59 -24.59 10.75 -2.37
CA HIS A 59 -23.66 11.20 -1.33
C HIS A 59 -23.38 10.09 -0.31
N HIS A 60 -24.41 9.44 0.21
CA HIS A 60 -24.25 8.32 1.14
C HIS A 60 -23.46 7.16 0.52
N ILE A 61 -23.65 6.86 -0.76
CA ILE A 61 -22.86 5.84 -1.46
C ILE A 61 -21.38 6.23 -1.54
N GLU A 62 -21.07 7.47 -1.90
CA GLU A 62 -19.67 7.94 -1.99
C GLU A 62 -18.98 7.95 -0.64
N VAL A 63 -19.65 8.44 0.41
CA VAL A 63 -19.14 8.41 1.78
C VAL A 63 -18.94 6.97 2.26
N GLY A 64 -19.89 6.08 1.97
CA GLY A 64 -19.79 4.66 2.27
C GLY A 64 -18.57 4.01 1.62
N MET A 65 -18.29 4.33 0.35
CA MET A 65 -17.10 3.86 -0.36
C MET A 65 -15.82 4.40 0.28
N ILE A 66 -15.79 5.67 0.68
CA ILE A 66 -14.62 6.25 1.38
C ILE A 66 -14.38 5.55 2.73
N PHE A 67 -15.43 5.22 3.48
CA PHE A 67 -15.30 4.45 4.73
C PHE A 67 -14.82 3.02 4.46
N LEU A 68 -15.32 2.39 3.40
CA LEU A 68 -14.88 1.06 2.96
C LEU A 68 -13.38 1.04 2.65
N GLU A 69 -12.88 2.00 1.86
CA GLU A 69 -11.44 2.11 1.55
C GLU A 69 -10.57 2.37 2.79
N LYS A 70 -11.15 2.98 3.84
CA LYS A 70 -10.47 3.21 5.13
C LYS A 70 -10.58 2.02 6.08
N GLY A 71 -11.21 0.92 5.68
CA GLY A 71 -11.46 -0.25 6.52
C GLY A 71 -12.48 -0.02 7.64
N LYS A 72 -13.23 1.09 7.60
CA LYS A 72 -14.26 1.41 8.59
C LYS A 72 -15.59 0.75 8.19
N LEU A 73 -15.63 -0.57 8.31
CA LEU A 73 -16.68 -1.39 7.70
C LEU A 73 -18.08 -1.10 8.24
N ASP A 74 -18.21 -0.84 9.54
CA ASP A 74 -19.52 -0.56 10.14
C ASP A 74 -20.03 0.85 9.80
N ASP A 75 -19.13 1.83 9.71
CA ASP A 75 -19.46 3.17 9.19
C ASP A 75 -19.91 3.08 7.73
N ALA A 76 -19.16 2.35 6.89
CA ALA A 76 -19.50 2.13 5.49
C ALA A 76 -20.87 1.45 5.34
N LYS A 77 -21.13 0.41 6.14
CA LYS A 77 -22.40 -0.32 6.14
C LYS A 77 -23.58 0.61 6.42
N ARG A 78 -23.47 1.45 7.44
CA ARG A 78 -24.50 2.42 7.81
C ARG A 78 -24.80 3.39 6.66
N GLU A 79 -23.78 3.93 6.01
CA GLU A 79 -23.97 4.83 4.87
C GLU A 79 -24.66 4.14 3.68
N PHE A 80 -24.27 2.90 3.36
CA PHE A 80 -24.96 2.13 2.32
C PHE A 80 -26.41 1.80 2.68
N GLN A 81 -26.70 1.53 3.96
CA GLN A 81 -28.07 1.32 4.44
C GLN A 81 -28.92 2.59 4.31
N LEU A 82 -28.40 3.75 4.70
CA LEU A 82 -29.08 5.04 4.50
C LEU A 82 -29.36 5.30 3.02
N ALA A 83 -28.41 4.99 2.12
CA ALA A 83 -28.65 5.09 0.68
C ALA A 83 -29.79 4.18 0.21
N LEU A 84 -29.89 2.97 0.75
CA LEU A 84 -30.95 2.00 0.43
C LEU A 84 -32.31 2.36 1.04
N GLU A 85 -32.35 3.01 2.20
CA GLU A 85 -33.59 3.56 2.78
C GLU A 85 -34.20 4.62 1.86
N MET A 86 -33.37 5.41 1.20
CA MET A 86 -33.83 6.43 0.25
C MET A 86 -34.12 5.87 -1.14
N VAL A 87 -33.26 4.96 -1.62
CA VAL A 87 -33.36 4.32 -2.93
C VAL A 87 -33.13 2.82 -2.78
N PRO A 88 -34.19 2.03 -2.56
CA PRO A 88 -34.08 0.58 -2.34
C PRO A 88 -33.45 -0.20 -3.52
N THR A 89 -33.38 0.43 -4.68
CA THR A 89 -32.80 -0.13 -5.92
C THR A 89 -31.38 0.37 -6.20
N ALA A 90 -30.71 1.02 -5.26
CA ALA A 90 -29.37 1.57 -5.47
C ALA A 90 -28.32 0.46 -5.63
N VAL A 91 -27.97 0.16 -6.88
CA VAL A 91 -27.04 -0.92 -7.26
C VAL A 91 -25.69 -0.80 -6.57
N LYS A 92 -25.09 0.41 -6.58
CA LYS A 92 -23.78 0.66 -5.94
C LYS A 92 -23.79 0.46 -4.42
N ALA A 93 -24.93 0.65 -3.74
CA ALA A 93 -25.04 0.37 -2.30
C ALA A 93 -25.01 -1.13 -2.02
N TYR A 94 -25.71 -1.94 -2.83
CA TYR A 94 -25.61 -3.41 -2.74
C TYR A 94 -24.20 -3.92 -3.08
N VAL A 95 -23.52 -3.33 -4.06
CA VAL A 95 -22.10 -3.61 -4.32
C VAL A 95 -21.24 -3.29 -3.09
N GLY A 96 -21.46 -2.13 -2.46
CA GLY A 96 -20.77 -1.76 -1.22
C GLY A 96 -20.97 -2.78 -0.09
N LEU A 97 -22.21 -3.26 0.10
CA LEU A 97 -22.53 -4.30 1.08
C LEU A 97 -21.89 -5.66 0.74
N ALA A 98 -21.81 -6.01 -0.54
CA ALA A 98 -21.11 -7.22 -1.00
C ALA A 98 -19.62 -7.18 -0.60
N LEU A 99 -18.96 -6.05 -0.85
CA LEU A 99 -17.54 -5.87 -0.52
C LEU A 99 -17.28 -5.88 0.99
N ILE A 100 -18.17 -5.26 1.79
CA ILE A 100 -18.10 -5.33 3.26
C ILE A 100 -18.21 -6.78 3.72
N SER A 101 -19.16 -7.55 3.16
CA SER A 101 -19.38 -8.93 3.54
C SER A 101 -18.15 -9.80 3.23
N ALA A 102 -17.54 -9.60 2.06
CA ALA A 102 -16.30 -10.26 1.67
C ALA A 102 -15.13 -9.92 2.62
N GLN A 103 -14.95 -8.64 2.97
CA GLN A 103 -13.91 -8.22 3.92
C GLN A 103 -14.13 -8.77 5.34
N LYS A 104 -15.38 -9.08 5.71
CA LYS A 104 -15.71 -9.78 6.97
C LYS A 104 -15.56 -11.30 6.89
N GLY A 105 -15.18 -11.86 5.74
CA GLY A 105 -15.08 -13.31 5.52
C GLY A 105 -16.41 -14.00 5.23
N ASN A 106 -17.52 -13.25 5.10
CA ASN A 106 -18.84 -13.79 4.78
C ASN A 106 -19.03 -13.89 3.27
N GLU A 107 -18.33 -14.83 2.63
CA GLU A 107 -18.36 -15.00 1.17
C GLU A 107 -19.78 -15.22 0.62
N LYS A 108 -20.59 -16.07 1.27
CA LYS A 108 -21.96 -16.35 0.84
C LYS A 108 -22.82 -15.07 0.77
N GLU A 109 -22.78 -14.26 1.83
CA GLU A 109 -23.52 -13.00 1.91
C GLU A 109 -23.03 -11.99 0.87
N ALA A 110 -21.71 -11.97 0.61
CA ALA A 110 -21.12 -11.12 -0.42
C ALA A 110 -21.71 -11.40 -1.81
N TRP A 111 -21.78 -12.67 -2.21
CA TRP A 111 -22.37 -13.08 -3.48
C TRP A 111 -23.88 -12.84 -3.54
N GLU A 112 -24.61 -13.00 -2.42
CA GLU A 112 -26.05 -12.68 -2.35
C GLU A 112 -26.32 -11.18 -2.58
N HIS A 113 -25.52 -10.30 -1.98
CA HIS A 113 -25.62 -8.85 -2.22
C HIS A 113 -25.26 -8.48 -3.66
N LEU A 114 -24.21 -9.08 -4.23
CA LEU A 114 -23.84 -8.83 -5.62
C LEU A 114 -24.94 -9.30 -6.59
N LYS A 115 -25.57 -10.45 -6.32
CA LYS A 115 -26.71 -10.95 -7.10
C LYS A 115 -27.91 -9.99 -7.07
N LYS A 116 -28.18 -9.36 -5.92
CA LYS A 116 -29.20 -8.30 -5.83
C LYS A 116 -28.81 -7.08 -6.67
N ALA A 117 -27.54 -6.67 -6.63
CA ALA A 117 -27.04 -5.58 -7.46
C ALA A 117 -27.21 -5.87 -8.96
N GLU A 118 -26.87 -7.08 -9.40
CA GLU A 118 -27.02 -7.55 -10.78
C GLU A 118 -28.47 -7.55 -11.25
N ALA A 119 -29.40 -8.06 -10.43
CA ALA A 119 -30.84 -8.06 -10.75
C ALA A 119 -31.45 -6.65 -10.86
N LEU A 120 -30.86 -5.67 -10.19
CA LEU A 120 -31.32 -4.28 -10.17
C LEU A 120 -30.63 -3.40 -11.22
N ALA A 121 -29.56 -3.87 -11.86
CA ALA A 121 -28.79 -3.11 -12.84
C ALA A 121 -29.51 -3.03 -14.18
N LYS A 122 -30.19 -1.90 -14.43
CA LYS A 122 -31.05 -1.71 -15.62
C LYS A 122 -30.42 -0.85 -16.71
N ASN A 123 -29.55 0.09 -16.34
CA ASN A 123 -28.85 0.98 -17.27
C ASN A 123 -27.34 0.70 -17.27
N ASP A 124 -26.62 1.35 -18.18
CA ASP A 124 -25.19 1.11 -18.37
C ASP A 124 -24.33 1.58 -17.18
N GLU A 125 -24.73 2.64 -16.47
CA GLU A 125 -24.02 3.10 -15.27
C GLU A 125 -24.15 2.13 -14.09
N ASP A 126 -25.34 1.55 -13.92
CA ASP A 126 -25.59 0.53 -12.92
C ASP A 126 -24.84 -0.75 -13.25
N LYS A 127 -24.87 -1.18 -14.51
CA LYS A 127 -24.09 -2.34 -14.99
C LYS A 127 -22.60 -2.10 -14.79
N LEU A 128 -22.09 -0.93 -15.15
CA LEU A 128 -20.69 -0.57 -14.96
C LEU A 128 -20.28 -0.66 -13.48
N GLY A 129 -21.08 -0.10 -12.57
CA GLY A 129 -20.84 -0.18 -11.12
C GLY A 129 -20.88 -1.61 -10.59
N MET A 130 -21.84 -2.41 -11.04
CA MET A 130 -21.98 -3.82 -10.66
C MET A 130 -20.80 -4.66 -11.16
N LEU A 131 -20.40 -4.52 -12.43
CA LEU A 131 -19.29 -5.26 -13.03
C LEU A 131 -17.96 -4.92 -12.35
N VAL A 132 -17.71 -3.63 -12.05
CA VAL A 132 -16.54 -3.26 -11.25
C VAL A 132 -16.62 -3.86 -9.85
N GLY A 133 -17.80 -3.87 -9.22
CA GLY A 133 -18.05 -4.59 -7.96
C GLY A 133 -17.68 -6.07 -8.03
N LYS A 134 -18.03 -6.74 -9.13
CA LYS A 134 -17.73 -8.15 -9.38
C LYS A 134 -16.22 -8.42 -9.51
N ILE A 135 -15.48 -7.54 -10.20
CA ILE A 135 -14.01 -7.61 -10.28
C ILE A 135 -13.38 -7.40 -8.89
N ARG A 136 -13.87 -6.41 -8.13
CA ARG A 136 -13.41 -6.15 -6.76
C ARG A 136 -13.68 -7.31 -5.80
N LEU A 137 -14.82 -7.98 -5.96
CA LEU A 137 -15.13 -9.15 -5.16
C LEU A 137 -14.17 -10.31 -5.48
N ALA A 138 -13.86 -10.51 -6.77
CA ALA A 138 -12.86 -11.49 -7.20
C ALA A 138 -11.43 -11.15 -6.74
N ASP A 139 -11.08 -9.87 -6.60
CA ASP A 139 -9.83 -9.41 -5.98
C ASP A 139 -9.77 -9.79 -4.49
N LEU A 140 -10.82 -9.47 -3.73
CA LEU A 140 -10.89 -9.72 -2.28
C LEU A 140 -10.92 -11.21 -1.91
N LEU A 141 -11.65 -12.02 -2.67
CA LEU A 141 -11.87 -13.45 -2.41
C LEU A 141 -10.97 -14.36 -3.24
N TYR A 142 -9.93 -13.80 -3.86
CA TYR A 142 -9.21 -14.40 -4.97
C TYR A 142 -9.02 -15.92 -4.88
N SER A 143 -9.46 -16.60 -5.93
CA SER A 143 -9.14 -18.00 -6.24
C SER A 143 -8.82 -18.13 -7.74
N PRO A 144 -8.06 -19.15 -8.17
CA PRO A 144 -7.80 -19.39 -9.59
C PRO A 144 -9.06 -19.46 -10.46
N GLU A 145 -10.16 -19.97 -9.90
CA GLU A 145 -11.45 -20.07 -10.58
C GLU A 145 -12.07 -18.68 -10.81
N LEU A 146 -11.97 -17.79 -9.82
CA LEU A 146 -12.51 -16.42 -9.89
C LEU A 146 -11.80 -15.52 -10.90
N LEU A 147 -10.59 -15.87 -11.33
CA LEU A 147 -9.88 -15.16 -12.40
C LEU A 147 -10.70 -15.13 -13.70
N SER A 148 -11.37 -16.24 -14.04
CA SER A 148 -12.20 -16.33 -15.25
C SER A 148 -13.41 -15.39 -15.18
N LEU A 149 -14.05 -15.34 -14.00
CA LEU A 149 -15.18 -14.47 -13.70
C LEU A 149 -14.78 -12.99 -13.75
N ALA A 150 -13.64 -12.62 -13.17
CA ALA A 150 -13.10 -11.27 -13.23
C ALA A 150 -12.80 -10.84 -14.67
N LYS A 151 -12.19 -11.71 -15.48
CA LYS A 151 -11.93 -11.44 -16.92
C LYS A 151 -13.23 -11.20 -17.71
N GLY A 152 -14.26 -12.02 -17.47
CA GLY A 152 -15.57 -11.84 -18.11
C GLY A 152 -16.16 -10.47 -17.79
N ALA A 153 -16.23 -10.13 -16.50
CA ALA A 153 -16.73 -8.82 -16.06
C ALA A 153 -15.89 -7.66 -16.61
N PHE A 154 -14.56 -7.80 -16.63
CA PHE A 154 -13.65 -6.79 -17.18
C PHE A 154 -13.88 -6.56 -18.67
N ASN A 155 -14.06 -7.62 -19.46
CA ASN A 155 -14.35 -7.51 -20.88
C ASN A 155 -15.65 -6.75 -21.14
N GLU A 156 -16.71 -7.04 -20.37
CA GLU A 156 -17.96 -6.28 -20.45
C GLU A 156 -17.78 -4.80 -20.10
N VAL A 157 -16.99 -4.49 -19.07
CA VAL A 157 -16.64 -3.09 -18.74
C VAL A 157 -15.91 -2.42 -19.89
N MET A 158 -14.96 -3.10 -20.53
CA MET A 158 -14.22 -2.54 -21.67
C MET A 158 -15.10 -2.32 -22.91
N VAL A 159 -16.20 -3.07 -23.07
CA VAL A 159 -17.22 -2.80 -24.10
C VAL A 159 -18.04 -1.56 -23.76
N LEU A 160 -18.49 -1.42 -22.51
CA LEU A 160 -19.32 -0.29 -22.07
C LEU A 160 -18.53 1.03 -21.99
N ARG A 161 -17.30 0.96 -21.47
CA ARG A 161 -16.42 2.11 -21.26
C ARG A 161 -14.96 1.68 -21.40
N PRO A 162 -14.40 1.71 -22.63
CA PRO A 162 -13.00 1.39 -22.87
C PRO A 162 -12.07 2.24 -22.00
N GLY A 163 -11.08 1.60 -21.38
CA GLY A 163 -10.08 2.29 -20.55
C GLY A 163 -10.61 2.81 -19.20
N TYR A 164 -11.75 2.29 -18.70
CA TYR A 164 -12.27 2.71 -17.40
C TYR A 164 -11.29 2.41 -16.26
N ALA A 165 -10.65 3.45 -15.72
CA ALA A 165 -9.54 3.34 -14.79
C ALA A 165 -9.82 2.45 -13.56
N PRO A 166 -10.98 2.52 -12.88
CA PRO A 166 -11.28 1.60 -11.77
C PRO A 166 -11.26 0.14 -12.19
N ALA A 167 -11.82 -0.22 -13.34
CA ALA A 167 -11.81 -1.59 -13.82
C ALA A 167 -10.39 -2.06 -14.15
N CYS A 168 -9.58 -1.22 -14.81
CA CYS A 168 -8.17 -1.53 -15.09
C CYS A 168 -7.39 -1.72 -13.80
N PHE A 169 -7.61 -0.87 -12.80
CA PHE A 169 -6.94 -0.96 -11.50
C PHE A 169 -7.27 -2.26 -10.77
N TYR A 170 -8.55 -2.57 -10.55
CA TYR A 170 -8.95 -3.77 -9.83
C TYR A 170 -8.62 -5.05 -10.60
N MET A 171 -8.74 -5.04 -11.94
CA MET A 171 -8.33 -6.19 -12.75
C MET A 171 -6.80 -6.40 -12.70
N ALA A 172 -6.01 -5.33 -12.62
CA ALA A 172 -4.58 -5.45 -12.40
C ALA A 172 -4.27 -6.14 -11.06
N GLN A 173 -5.02 -5.86 -9.99
CA GLN A 173 -4.85 -6.54 -8.70
C GLN A 173 -5.17 -8.03 -8.80
N VAL A 174 -6.26 -8.40 -9.49
CA VAL A 174 -6.57 -9.81 -9.78
C VAL A 174 -5.41 -10.48 -10.55
N TYR A 175 -4.79 -9.78 -11.50
CA TYR A 175 -3.59 -10.27 -12.18
C TYR A 175 -2.35 -10.34 -11.27
N GLU A 176 -2.20 -9.47 -10.28
CA GLU A 176 -1.15 -9.58 -9.27
C GLU A 176 -1.31 -10.87 -8.47
N HIS A 177 -2.53 -11.19 -8.02
CA HIS A 177 -2.85 -12.43 -7.32
C HIS A 177 -2.61 -13.68 -8.18
N ALA A 178 -2.87 -13.58 -9.49
CA ALA A 178 -2.57 -14.63 -10.47
C ALA A 178 -1.09 -14.69 -10.90
N PHE A 179 -0.23 -13.84 -10.35
CA PHE A 179 1.17 -13.67 -10.75
C PHE A 179 1.37 -13.35 -12.25
N MET A 180 0.33 -12.82 -12.90
CA MET A 180 0.33 -12.35 -14.28
C MET A 180 0.89 -10.91 -14.34
N PHE A 181 2.12 -10.72 -13.87
CA PHE A 181 2.69 -9.38 -13.64
C PHE A 181 2.80 -8.51 -14.90
N LYS A 182 3.01 -9.12 -16.07
CA LYS A 182 3.05 -8.38 -17.34
C LYS A 182 1.71 -7.72 -17.65
N ASP A 183 0.62 -8.47 -17.49
CA ASP A 183 -0.73 -8.00 -17.75
C ASP A 183 -1.17 -6.97 -16.70
N ALA A 184 -0.86 -7.23 -15.42
CA ALA A 184 -1.09 -6.28 -14.33
C ALA A 184 -0.41 -4.93 -14.61
N LYS A 185 0.87 -4.92 -15.00
CA LYS A 185 1.60 -3.68 -15.34
C LYS A 185 0.99 -2.94 -16.52
N SER A 186 0.60 -3.66 -17.58
CA SER A 186 -0.05 -3.05 -18.75
C SER A 186 -1.30 -2.27 -18.33
N LEU A 187 -2.15 -2.89 -17.51
CA LEU A 187 -3.36 -2.24 -16.99
C LEU A 187 -3.03 -1.07 -16.06
N LEU A 188 -2.09 -1.20 -15.13
CA LEU A 188 -1.71 -0.11 -14.23
C LEU A 188 -1.12 1.09 -14.98
N ASN A 189 -0.37 0.87 -16.07
CA ASN A 189 0.10 1.96 -16.93
C ASN A 189 -1.06 2.71 -17.58
N SER A 190 -2.12 2.01 -17.99
CA SER A 190 -3.34 2.66 -18.50
C SER A 190 -4.01 3.53 -17.42
N VAL A 191 -3.98 3.09 -16.16
CA VAL A 191 -4.48 3.87 -15.02
C VAL A 191 -3.62 5.11 -14.80
N LEU A 192 -2.29 4.99 -14.85
CA LEU A 192 -1.40 6.16 -14.68
C LEU A 192 -1.58 7.25 -15.74
N ASN A 193 -1.88 6.85 -16.98
CA ASN A 193 -2.01 7.78 -18.10
C ASN A 193 -3.37 8.50 -18.15
N SER A 194 -4.26 8.27 -17.18
CA SER A 194 -5.57 8.93 -17.10
C SER A 194 -5.68 9.76 -15.83
N GLU A 195 -6.43 10.85 -15.87
CA GLU A 195 -6.75 11.65 -14.68
C GLU A 195 -7.75 10.89 -13.81
N ASN A 196 -7.27 10.23 -12.75
CA ASN A 196 -8.12 9.50 -11.83
C ASN A 196 -7.54 9.44 -10.40
N PRO A 197 -8.39 9.23 -9.38
CA PRO A 197 -7.96 9.15 -7.98
C PRO A 197 -7.05 7.95 -7.64
N LEU A 198 -7.00 6.93 -8.51
CA LEU A 198 -6.25 5.69 -8.30
C LEU A 198 -4.81 5.78 -8.83
N ALA A 199 -4.43 6.88 -9.51
CA ALA A 199 -3.11 7.03 -10.12
C ALA A 199 -1.96 6.83 -9.11
N LEU A 200 -2.05 7.40 -7.91
CA LEU A 200 -1.02 7.21 -6.87
C LEU A 200 -0.92 5.75 -6.40
N GLN A 201 -2.06 5.07 -6.24
CA GLN A 201 -2.08 3.66 -5.86
C GLN A 201 -1.48 2.80 -6.98
N ALA A 202 -1.82 3.10 -8.23
CA ALA A 202 -1.30 2.40 -9.40
C ALA A 202 0.23 2.58 -9.53
N TYR A 203 0.74 3.78 -9.27
CA TYR A 203 2.17 4.07 -9.27
C TYR A 203 2.93 3.21 -8.25
N ASN A 204 2.42 3.13 -7.02
CA ASN A 204 3.05 2.32 -5.96
C ASN A 204 3.05 0.83 -6.30
N LYS A 205 1.96 0.33 -6.89
CA LYS A 205 1.87 -1.06 -7.37
C LYS A 205 2.85 -1.33 -8.51
N LEU A 206 2.99 -0.39 -9.46
CA LEU A 206 3.95 -0.50 -10.56
C LEU A 206 5.40 -0.57 -10.08
N ASP A 207 5.83 0.29 -9.15
CA ASP A 207 7.18 0.24 -8.55
C ASP A 207 7.49 -1.16 -8.00
N ARG A 208 6.52 -1.75 -7.29
CA ARG A 208 6.65 -3.11 -6.74
C ARG A 208 6.75 -4.16 -7.86
N LEU A 209 5.87 -4.13 -8.85
CA LEU A 209 5.88 -5.11 -9.94
C LEU A 209 7.11 -4.98 -10.85
N GLU A 210 7.63 -3.77 -11.05
CA GLU A 210 8.90 -3.55 -11.76
C GLU A 210 10.06 -4.24 -11.05
N LYS A 211 10.16 -4.08 -9.72
CA LYS A 211 11.20 -4.74 -8.93
C LYS A 211 11.09 -6.26 -8.97
N ILE A 212 9.88 -6.81 -8.87
CA ILE A 212 9.67 -8.27 -8.96
C ILE A 212 10.05 -8.77 -10.36
N GLN A 213 9.63 -8.07 -11.42
CA GLN A 213 9.98 -8.45 -12.78
C GLN A 213 11.49 -8.37 -13.04
N ILE A 214 12.17 -7.35 -12.50
CA ILE A 214 13.63 -7.24 -12.55
C ILE A 214 14.25 -8.33 -11.69
N ALA A 215 13.72 -8.69 -10.53
CA ALA A 215 14.29 -9.75 -9.70
C ALA A 215 14.20 -11.14 -10.35
N GLN A 216 13.23 -11.35 -11.26
CA GLN A 216 12.97 -12.62 -11.94
C GLN A 216 12.92 -13.82 -10.97
N PRO A 217 12.00 -13.79 -9.97
CA PRO A 217 11.94 -14.84 -8.95
C PRO A 217 11.68 -16.22 -9.57
N ILE A 218 12.34 -17.23 -9.02
CA ILE A 218 12.36 -18.60 -9.53
C ILE A 218 11.13 -19.35 -9.03
N SER A 219 10.81 -19.22 -7.74
CA SER A 219 9.72 -19.94 -7.09
C SER A 219 8.41 -19.16 -7.05
N LEU A 220 7.29 -19.89 -6.96
CA LEU A 220 5.98 -19.30 -6.70
C LEU A 220 5.95 -18.59 -5.34
N LEU A 221 6.61 -19.20 -4.35
CA LEU A 221 6.76 -18.64 -3.00
C LEU A 221 7.41 -17.25 -3.03
N ALA A 222 8.48 -17.08 -3.80
CA ALA A 222 9.14 -15.79 -3.93
C ALA A 222 8.23 -14.75 -4.59
N LYS A 223 7.39 -15.14 -5.56
CA LYS A 223 6.38 -14.23 -6.14
C LYS A 223 5.36 -13.80 -5.08
N GLU A 224 4.90 -14.72 -4.24
CA GLU A 224 3.98 -14.43 -3.12
C GLU A 224 4.62 -13.45 -2.12
N ILE A 225 5.81 -13.77 -1.62
CA ILE A 225 6.53 -12.91 -0.66
C ILE A 225 6.84 -11.56 -1.31
N GLY A 226 7.21 -11.54 -2.59
CA GLY A 226 7.49 -10.34 -3.38
C GLY A 226 6.36 -9.31 -3.37
N LEU A 227 5.11 -9.76 -3.27
CA LEU A 227 3.94 -8.88 -3.21
C LEU A 227 3.69 -8.28 -1.81
N LYS A 228 4.36 -8.73 -0.75
CA LYS A 228 4.17 -8.25 0.62
C LYS A 228 4.89 -6.94 0.88
N ASP A 229 4.25 -6.06 1.66
CA ASP A 229 4.82 -4.78 2.09
C ASP A 229 5.95 -4.93 3.13
N ARG A 230 5.98 -6.07 3.83
CA ARG A 230 6.97 -6.40 4.85
C ARG A 230 7.33 -7.88 4.77
N VAL A 231 8.58 -8.21 5.08
CA VAL A 231 9.10 -9.58 5.12
C VAL A 231 9.49 -9.92 6.56
N THR A 232 9.13 -11.12 7.00
CA THR A 232 9.48 -11.70 8.31
C THR A 232 10.79 -12.49 8.24
N LYS A 233 11.37 -12.84 9.40
CA LYS A 233 12.56 -13.71 9.44
C LYS A 233 12.31 -15.07 8.82
N ALA A 234 11.14 -15.65 9.06
CA ALA A 234 10.76 -16.94 8.47
C ALA A 234 10.70 -16.88 6.94
N GLU A 235 10.06 -15.85 6.39
CA GLU A 235 10.00 -15.62 4.94
C GLU A 235 11.39 -15.33 4.36
N MET A 236 12.25 -14.63 5.08
CA MET A 236 13.64 -14.42 4.66
C MET A 236 14.42 -15.73 4.59
N ALA A 237 14.29 -16.61 5.59
CA ALA A 237 14.91 -17.94 5.57
C ALA A 237 14.43 -18.76 4.35
N ALA A 238 13.13 -18.70 4.07
CA ALA A 238 12.54 -19.35 2.91
C ALA A 238 13.07 -18.78 1.58
N LEU A 239 13.18 -17.45 1.45
CA LEU A 239 13.77 -16.81 0.26
C LEU A 239 15.25 -17.20 0.08
N LEU A 240 16.05 -17.23 1.14
CA LEU A 240 17.46 -17.64 1.04
C LEU A 240 17.61 -19.11 0.63
N THR A 241 16.68 -19.96 1.04
CA THR A 241 16.66 -21.39 0.69
C THR A 241 16.21 -21.60 -0.75
N HIS A 242 15.08 -21.02 -1.16
CA HIS A 242 14.45 -21.31 -2.45
C HIS A 242 14.95 -20.44 -3.61
N GLU A 243 15.31 -19.17 -3.34
CA GLU A 243 15.79 -18.25 -4.38
C GLU A 243 17.31 -18.22 -4.50
N LEU A 244 18.01 -18.16 -3.35
CA LEU A 244 19.47 -18.11 -3.35
C LEU A 244 20.12 -19.49 -3.32
N LYS A 245 19.38 -20.55 -2.93
CA LYS A 245 19.92 -21.91 -2.73
C LYS A 245 21.11 -21.92 -1.78
N LEU A 246 21.01 -21.09 -0.73
CA LEU A 246 22.12 -20.85 0.16
C LEU A 246 22.62 -22.10 0.90
N PRO A 247 21.75 -23.01 1.39
CA PRO A 247 22.19 -24.26 2.02
C PRO A 247 23.02 -25.16 1.09
N GLN A 248 22.73 -25.15 -0.21
CA GLN A 248 23.49 -25.92 -1.21
C GLN A 248 24.84 -25.27 -1.52
N ILE A 249 24.95 -23.95 -1.40
CA ILE A 249 26.18 -23.22 -1.71
C ILE A 249 27.17 -23.24 -0.54
N LEU A 250 26.68 -23.13 0.70
CA LEU A 250 27.53 -22.90 1.86
C LEU A 250 27.98 -24.14 2.63
N GLU A 251 27.75 -25.36 2.11
CA GLU A 251 28.00 -26.67 2.77
C GLU A 251 27.69 -26.65 4.28
N ILE A 252 26.54 -27.21 4.66
CA ILE A 252 26.12 -27.27 6.08
C ILE A 252 27.20 -27.97 6.91
N GLY A 253 28.03 -27.19 7.62
CA GLY A 253 28.89 -27.71 8.67
C GLY A 253 28.02 -28.40 9.73
N GLN A 254 28.55 -29.47 10.35
CA GLN A 254 27.82 -30.38 11.27
C GLN A 254 26.52 -29.79 11.81
N VAL A 255 25.40 -30.39 11.41
CA VAL A 255 24.05 -30.03 11.88
C VAL A 255 24.11 -29.95 13.40
N SER A 256 24.03 -28.73 13.95
CA SER A 256 23.94 -28.59 15.39
C SER A 256 22.66 -29.28 15.84
N ASN A 257 22.71 -30.11 16.89
CA ASN A 257 21.53 -30.69 17.54
C ASN A 257 20.69 -29.61 18.27
N MET A 258 20.65 -28.39 17.76
CA MET A 258 19.93 -27.26 18.31
C MET A 258 18.45 -27.42 17.97
N VAL A 259 17.65 -27.77 18.98
CA VAL A 259 16.20 -27.82 18.86
C VAL A 259 15.64 -26.41 19.04
N LEU A 260 14.96 -25.90 18.01
CA LEU A 260 14.30 -24.59 18.05
C LEU A 260 12.92 -24.72 18.69
N LYS A 261 12.64 -23.91 19.70
CA LYS A 261 11.43 -24.05 20.55
C LYS A 261 10.15 -23.55 19.90
N ASP A 262 10.26 -22.63 18.94
CA ASP A 262 9.16 -21.85 18.37
C ASP A 262 8.86 -22.18 16.89
N ILE A 263 9.46 -23.25 16.36
CA ILE A 263 9.44 -23.57 14.93
C ILE A 263 8.54 -24.75 14.53
N GLY A 264 8.19 -25.66 15.46
CA GLY A 264 7.63 -26.98 15.14
C GLY A 264 6.50 -27.05 14.09
N ASN A 265 5.45 -26.21 14.19
CA ASN A 265 4.32 -26.20 13.24
C ASN A 265 4.30 -24.96 12.32
N GLN A 266 5.44 -24.28 12.17
CA GLN A 266 5.52 -23.05 11.37
C GLN A 266 5.61 -23.36 9.88
N ARG A 267 4.99 -22.50 9.04
CA ARG A 267 4.96 -22.65 7.56
C ARG A 267 6.35 -22.81 6.92
N PHE A 268 7.39 -22.20 7.52
CA PHE A 268 8.77 -22.21 7.02
C PHE A 268 9.76 -22.88 7.98
N GLY A 269 9.29 -23.85 8.78
CA GLY A 269 10.12 -24.45 9.82
C GLY A 269 11.34 -25.18 9.27
N GLU A 270 11.16 -25.96 8.20
CA GLU A 270 12.25 -26.67 7.53
C GLU A 270 13.31 -25.71 6.98
N GLU A 271 12.90 -24.61 6.34
CA GLU A 271 13.84 -23.62 5.81
C GLU A 271 14.60 -22.88 6.93
N ILE A 272 13.96 -22.66 8.08
CA ILE A 272 14.63 -22.08 9.25
C ILE A 272 15.69 -23.05 9.79
N GLU A 273 15.36 -24.33 9.92
CA GLU A 273 16.30 -25.37 10.37
C GLU A 273 17.50 -25.52 9.43
N LEU A 274 17.33 -25.29 8.13
CA LEU A 274 18.43 -25.28 7.15
C LEU A 274 19.30 -24.01 7.23
N ILE A 275 18.71 -22.86 7.55
CA ILE A 275 19.40 -21.57 7.54
C ILE A 275 20.15 -21.28 8.84
N VAL A 276 19.59 -21.66 10.00
CA VAL A 276 20.21 -21.36 11.31
C VAL A 276 21.64 -21.90 11.45
N PRO A 277 21.95 -23.16 11.06
CA PRO A 277 23.32 -23.70 11.14
C PRO A 277 24.34 -22.95 10.28
N LEU A 278 23.89 -22.23 9.24
CA LEU A 278 24.79 -21.45 8.38
C LEU A 278 25.37 -20.23 9.12
N GLY A 279 24.84 -19.87 10.30
CA GLY A 279 25.33 -18.76 11.12
C GLY A 279 25.24 -17.42 10.41
N ILE A 280 24.14 -17.19 9.68
CA ILE A 280 23.86 -15.92 9.03
C ILE A 280 23.39 -14.92 10.09
N LYS A 281 24.03 -13.75 10.15
CA LYS A 281 23.67 -12.68 11.09
C LYS A 281 22.20 -12.29 10.94
N GLU A 282 21.53 -11.97 12.06
CA GLU A 282 20.08 -11.71 12.18
C GLU A 282 19.15 -12.93 11.98
N LEU A 283 19.64 -14.04 11.43
CA LEU A 283 18.90 -15.29 11.22
C LEU A 283 19.46 -16.44 12.09
N SER A 284 20.00 -16.09 13.26
CA SER A 284 20.47 -17.04 14.25
C SER A 284 19.45 -17.16 15.39
N ALA A 285 19.38 -18.32 16.02
CA ALA A 285 18.60 -18.49 17.22
C ALA A 285 19.23 -17.76 18.41
N THR A 286 18.38 -17.35 19.34
CA THR A 286 18.78 -16.80 20.64
C THR A 286 19.45 -17.87 21.50
N VAL A 287 20.16 -17.44 22.55
CA VAL A 287 20.79 -18.35 23.52
C VAL A 287 19.76 -19.30 24.15
N ASP A 288 18.52 -18.84 24.31
CA ASP A 288 17.43 -19.61 24.89
C ASP A 288 16.73 -20.55 23.90
N GLY A 289 17.17 -20.60 22.64
CA GLY A 289 16.67 -21.52 21.61
C GLY A 289 15.44 -21.04 20.83
N TYR A 290 15.18 -19.73 20.81
CA TYR A 290 14.09 -19.11 20.02
C TYR A 290 14.64 -18.45 18.76
N PHE A 291 13.93 -18.58 17.63
CA PHE A 291 14.27 -17.92 16.37
C PHE A 291 13.49 -16.62 16.14
N ASP A 292 12.27 -16.55 16.67
CA ASP A 292 11.28 -15.48 16.53
C ASP A 292 10.85 -15.26 15.05
N PRO A 293 10.15 -16.24 14.43
CA PRO A 293 9.88 -16.27 12.99
C PRO A 293 9.12 -15.04 12.47
N GLU A 294 8.22 -14.48 13.29
CA GLU A 294 7.33 -13.36 12.95
C GLU A 294 8.01 -11.98 13.00
N ILE A 295 9.26 -11.89 13.46
CA ILE A 295 9.97 -10.61 13.51
C ILE A 295 10.14 -10.07 12.09
N VAL A 296 9.66 -8.84 11.88
CA VAL A 296 9.79 -8.13 10.62
C VAL A 296 11.24 -7.71 10.40
N VAL A 297 11.77 -8.04 9.22
CA VAL A 297 13.11 -7.68 8.80
C VAL A 297 13.15 -6.18 8.45
N THR A 298 14.04 -5.46 9.12
CA THR A 298 14.32 -4.05 8.80
C THR A 298 15.35 -3.94 7.68
N LYS A 299 15.47 -2.76 7.07
CA LYS A 299 16.52 -2.49 6.07
C LYS A 299 17.92 -2.74 6.63
N ALA A 300 18.18 -2.38 7.88
CA ALA A 300 19.44 -2.64 8.55
C ALA A 300 19.69 -4.15 8.74
N SER A 301 18.68 -4.89 9.22
CA SER A 301 18.79 -6.34 9.37
C SER A 301 19.03 -7.03 8.02
N PHE A 302 18.32 -6.63 6.96
CA PHE A 302 18.58 -7.15 5.62
C PHE A 302 20.00 -6.86 5.13
N CYS A 303 20.54 -5.67 5.41
CA CYS A 303 21.93 -5.36 5.07
C CYS A 303 22.91 -6.25 5.83
N GLN A 304 22.66 -6.53 7.11
CA GLN A 304 23.51 -7.41 7.93
C GLN A 304 23.44 -8.87 7.46
N ILE A 305 22.27 -9.33 7.03
CA ILE A 305 22.10 -10.65 6.37
C ILE A 305 22.93 -10.69 5.08
N ALA A 306 22.77 -9.71 4.20
CA ALA A 306 23.49 -9.66 2.93
C ALA A 306 25.02 -9.54 3.11
N GLU A 307 25.50 -8.73 4.05
CA GLU A 307 26.93 -8.67 4.42
C GLU A 307 27.44 -10.03 4.90
N SER A 308 26.69 -10.68 5.81
CA SER A 308 27.06 -11.99 6.34
C SER A 308 27.16 -13.05 5.25
N ILE A 309 26.25 -13.02 4.27
CA ILE A 309 26.28 -13.92 3.12
C ILE A 309 27.48 -13.62 2.21
N LEU A 310 27.70 -12.35 1.85
CA LEU A 310 28.85 -11.94 1.03
C LEU A 310 30.17 -12.37 1.67
N PHE A 311 30.32 -12.17 2.98
CA PHE A 311 31.52 -12.56 3.70
C PHE A 311 31.74 -14.08 3.64
N LYS A 312 30.71 -14.88 3.87
CA LYS A 312 30.82 -16.35 3.82
C LYS A 312 31.13 -16.87 2.41
N LEU A 313 30.60 -16.22 1.37
CA LEU A 313 30.83 -16.62 -0.02
C LEU A 313 32.19 -16.18 -0.58
N THR A 314 32.69 -15.02 -0.15
CA THR A 314 33.86 -14.40 -0.78
C THR A 314 35.09 -14.35 0.12
N GLY A 315 34.93 -14.52 1.44
CA GLY A 315 35.95 -14.27 2.46
C GLY A 315 36.35 -12.79 2.60
N ALA A 316 35.79 -11.88 1.78
CA ALA A 316 36.22 -10.50 1.71
C ALA A 316 35.63 -9.68 2.85
N GLN A 317 36.50 -9.18 3.74
CA GLN A 317 36.10 -8.24 4.78
C GLN A 317 36.19 -6.81 4.24
N ILE A 318 35.06 -6.28 3.76
CA ILE A 318 34.99 -4.94 3.19
C ILE A 318 34.66 -3.95 4.32
N GLY A 319 35.63 -3.13 4.72
CA GLY A 319 35.48 -2.15 5.78
C GLY A 319 35.48 -0.71 5.26
N PHE A 320 34.42 0.05 5.55
CA PHE A 320 34.31 1.45 5.15
C PHE A 320 34.68 2.43 6.27
N LYS A 321 35.78 2.17 7.00
CA LYS A 321 36.17 2.93 8.22
C LYS A 321 36.21 4.45 8.03
N ASN A 322 36.55 4.94 6.83
CA ASN A 322 36.69 6.37 6.54
C ASN A 322 35.64 6.94 5.59
N LEU A 323 34.73 6.12 5.05
CA LEU A 323 33.72 6.58 4.12
C LEU A 323 32.47 7.03 4.88
N ARG A 324 32.09 8.29 4.70
CA ARG A 324 30.89 8.85 5.32
C ARG A 324 29.65 8.50 4.49
N SER A 325 28.58 8.11 5.18
CA SER A 325 27.28 7.92 4.53
C SER A 325 26.75 9.24 3.93
N PRO A 326 26.12 9.19 2.75
CA PRO A 326 25.38 10.34 2.22
C PRO A 326 24.09 10.63 3.01
N TYR A 327 23.66 9.73 3.90
CA TYR A 327 22.41 9.84 4.64
C TYR A 327 22.64 10.23 6.11
N LYS A 328 21.92 11.26 6.58
CA LYS A 328 22.07 11.81 7.94
C LYS A 328 21.68 10.82 9.06
N ASP A 329 20.79 9.89 8.75
CA ASP A 329 20.25 8.89 9.68
C ASP A 329 21.06 7.59 9.73
N LEU A 330 22.10 7.46 8.90
CA LEU A 330 23.04 6.34 8.90
C LEU A 330 24.42 6.81 9.41
N LYS A 331 24.67 6.60 10.71
CA LYS A 331 25.85 7.13 11.42
C LYS A 331 26.87 6.03 11.70
N ALA A 332 28.15 6.35 11.58
CA ALA A 332 29.27 5.40 11.74
C ALA A 332 29.29 4.63 13.09
N LYS A 333 28.69 5.19 14.15
CA LYS A 333 28.62 4.55 15.47
C LYS A 333 27.57 3.44 15.57
N GLN A 334 26.68 3.30 14.58
CA GLN A 334 25.62 2.29 14.61
C GLN A 334 26.15 0.90 14.27
N PRO A 335 25.66 -0.17 14.93
CA PRO A 335 26.19 -1.53 14.77
C PRO A 335 25.96 -2.15 13.37
N TYR A 336 25.00 -1.62 12.61
CA TYR A 336 24.69 -2.01 11.23
C TYR A 336 25.32 -1.09 10.17
N TYR A 337 26.10 -0.08 10.57
CA TYR A 337 26.62 0.93 9.65
C TYR A 337 27.42 0.33 8.49
N ASN A 338 28.38 -0.57 8.78
CA ASN A 338 29.24 -1.16 7.77
C ASN A 338 28.42 -1.95 6.74
N ALA A 339 27.54 -2.83 7.22
CA ALA A 339 26.64 -3.63 6.40
C ALA A 339 25.77 -2.76 5.48
N CYS A 340 25.17 -1.69 6.02
CA CYS A 340 24.36 -0.76 5.24
C CYS A 340 25.18 0.00 4.19
N MET A 341 26.42 0.40 4.50
CA MET A 341 27.30 1.05 3.53
C MET A 341 27.72 0.10 2.40
N ILE A 342 28.05 -1.15 2.72
CA ILE A 342 28.33 -2.19 1.70
C ILE A 342 27.13 -2.35 0.78
N CYS A 343 25.93 -2.56 1.35
CA CYS A 343 24.74 -2.82 0.56
C CYS A 343 24.31 -1.60 -0.27
N LEU A 344 24.55 -0.38 0.21
CA LEU A 344 24.30 0.84 -0.54
C LEU A 344 25.26 0.95 -1.75
N ILE A 345 26.55 0.72 -1.55
CA ILE A 345 27.58 0.87 -2.59
C ILE A 345 27.46 -0.22 -3.66
N LYS A 346 27.20 -1.47 -3.24
CA LYS A 346 26.93 -2.59 -4.15
C LYS A 346 25.54 -2.53 -4.77
N GLY A 347 24.73 -1.53 -4.42
CA GLY A 347 23.36 -1.40 -4.88
C GLY A 347 22.41 -2.49 -4.37
N ILE A 348 22.80 -3.40 -3.49
CA ILE A 348 21.91 -4.42 -2.92
C ILE A 348 20.68 -3.77 -2.26
N VAL A 349 20.85 -2.60 -1.63
CA VAL A 349 19.76 -1.83 -1.05
C VAL A 349 19.76 -0.41 -1.61
N VAL A 350 18.62 0.00 -2.19
CA VAL A 350 18.42 1.35 -2.71
C VAL A 350 17.30 2.04 -1.93
N PRO A 351 17.61 3.09 -1.14
CA PRO A 351 16.58 3.86 -0.44
C PRO A 351 15.63 4.55 -1.41
N LYS A 352 14.31 4.44 -1.17
CA LYS A 352 13.30 5.18 -1.95
C LYS A 352 13.39 6.70 -1.73
N ASN A 353 13.81 7.13 -0.53
CA ASN A 353 13.91 8.54 -0.17
C ASN A 353 15.36 9.03 -0.31
N ARG A 354 15.58 10.04 -1.16
CA ARG A 354 16.92 10.65 -1.34
C ARG A 354 17.46 11.32 -0.08
N ALA A 355 16.61 11.70 0.87
CA ALA A 355 17.00 12.42 2.08
C ALA A 355 17.37 11.52 3.27
N LYS A 356 16.88 10.27 3.31
CA LYS A 356 17.06 9.35 4.45
C LYS A 356 17.27 7.92 3.98
N PHE A 357 18.20 7.21 4.62
CA PHE A 357 18.40 5.79 4.38
C PHE A 357 17.22 4.97 4.93
N GLY A 358 16.72 5.32 6.12
CA GLY A 358 15.65 4.62 6.83
C GLY A 358 16.06 3.21 7.25
N PRO A 359 17.06 3.05 8.15
CA PRO A 359 17.60 1.73 8.53
C PRO A 359 16.58 0.85 9.25
N LEU A 360 15.72 1.44 10.09
CA LEU A 360 14.73 0.71 10.88
C LEU A 360 13.38 0.52 10.16
N VAL A 361 13.27 0.97 8.91
CA VAL A 361 12.06 0.77 8.10
C VAL A 361 12.04 -0.69 7.64
N PRO A 362 10.89 -1.38 7.72
CA PRO A 362 10.70 -2.71 7.13
C PRO A 362 11.11 -2.76 5.67
N VAL A 363 11.65 -3.90 5.23
CA VAL A 363 11.86 -4.15 3.79
C VAL A 363 10.64 -4.82 3.18
N SER A 364 10.24 -4.37 2.00
CA SER A 364 9.20 -5.05 1.21
C SER A 364 9.77 -6.28 0.51
N GLY A 365 8.91 -7.24 0.17
CA GLY A 365 9.32 -8.45 -0.54
C GLY A 365 9.99 -8.12 -1.87
N ALA A 366 9.43 -7.19 -2.64
CA ALA A 366 10.00 -6.76 -3.91
C ALA A 366 11.40 -6.14 -3.76
N ASP A 367 11.65 -5.36 -2.70
CA ASP A 367 12.98 -4.82 -2.43
C ASP A 367 13.96 -5.93 -2.01
N VAL A 368 13.51 -6.93 -1.23
CA VAL A 368 14.32 -8.09 -0.86
C VAL A 368 14.69 -8.91 -2.10
N LEU A 369 13.73 -9.25 -2.96
CA LEU A 369 14.01 -10.04 -4.18
C LEU A 369 15.01 -9.35 -5.10
N LEU A 370 14.85 -8.03 -5.31
CA LEU A 370 15.81 -7.26 -6.09
C LEU A 370 17.20 -7.25 -5.43
N GLY A 371 17.25 -7.11 -4.10
CA GLY A 371 18.50 -7.18 -3.34
C GLY A 371 19.16 -8.56 -3.44
N LEU A 372 18.40 -9.65 -3.33
CA LEU A 372 18.90 -11.02 -3.48
C LEU A 372 19.40 -11.30 -4.90
N ARG A 373 18.74 -10.77 -5.94
CA ARG A 373 19.25 -10.83 -7.31
C ARG A 373 20.62 -10.14 -7.42
N ARG A 374 20.76 -8.92 -6.88
CA ARG A 374 22.04 -8.19 -6.91
C ARG A 374 23.11 -8.89 -6.08
N LEU A 375 22.73 -9.46 -4.94
CA LEU A 375 23.62 -10.26 -4.10
C LEU A 375 24.17 -11.47 -4.87
N ARG A 376 23.31 -12.16 -5.63
CA ARG A 376 23.71 -13.27 -6.51
C ARG A 376 24.71 -12.83 -7.57
N GLU A 377 24.42 -11.72 -8.26
CA GLU A 377 25.30 -11.12 -9.27
C GLU A 377 26.68 -10.74 -8.67
N GLU A 378 26.69 -10.07 -7.51
CA GLU A 378 27.91 -9.65 -6.80
C GLU A 378 28.75 -10.84 -6.31
N ALA A 379 28.10 -11.90 -5.82
CA ALA A 379 28.75 -13.11 -5.37
C ALA A 379 29.14 -14.05 -6.54
N ARG A 380 28.85 -13.67 -7.80
CA ARG A 380 29.06 -14.49 -9.01
C ARG A 380 28.44 -15.88 -8.90
N LEU A 381 27.29 -15.94 -8.26
CA LEU A 381 26.46 -17.13 -8.22
C LEU A 381 25.69 -17.26 -9.56
N PHE A 382 25.36 -18.49 -9.93
CA PHE A 382 24.80 -18.92 -11.22
C PHE A 382 23.67 -18.03 -11.81
#